data_AF-A0A927KVQ0-F1
#
_entry.id   AF-A0A927KVQ0-F1
#
_cell.length_a   1.000
_cell.length_b   1.000
_cell.length_c   1.000
_cell.angle_alpha   90.00
_cell.angle_beta   90.00
_cell.angle_gamma   90.00
#
_symmetry.space_group_name_H-M   'P 1'
#
loop_
_entity.id
_entity.type
_entity.pdbx_description
1 polymer ?
#
loop_
_entity_poly.entity_id
_entity_poly.type
_entity_poly.pdbx_seq_one_letter_code
_entity_poly.pdbx_strand_id
1 'polypeptide(L)'
;MITIELPPSIAFLCQKMETNCLAECCGIAAFDFSPFNVIPHLTYRGANFSSGADGIQSDLDAFRTYIETSIPPEEKMVVDQLNAILSVRQMILLIDQIGWTLSKARKIYALEHERLRNRNWKFMQKMNSMN
;
A
#
# COMPACT_ATOMS: atom_id res chain seq x y z
N MET A 1 22.26 10.70 -11.75
CA MET A 1 20.80 10.50 -11.82
C MET A 1 20.57 9.15 -12.46
N ILE A 2 19.81 8.29 -11.80
CA ILE A 2 19.58 6.91 -12.22
C ILE A 2 18.10 6.67 -12.44
N THR A 3 17.75 5.75 -13.35
CA THR A 3 16.38 5.27 -13.49
C THR A 3 16.18 4.07 -12.58
N ILE A 4 15.06 4.03 -11.86
CA ILE A 4 14.69 2.93 -11.00
C ILE A 4 13.28 2.47 -11.30
N GLU A 5 13.10 1.14 -11.29
CA GLU A 5 11.78 0.52 -11.36
C GLU A 5 11.32 0.15 -9.96
N LEU A 6 10.10 0.54 -9.62
CA LEU A 6 9.39 0.04 -8.46
C LEU A 6 9.03 -1.43 -8.67
N PRO A 7 9.11 -2.26 -7.60
CA PRO A 7 8.54 -3.59 -7.61
C PRO A 7 7.08 -3.57 -8.09
N PRO A 8 6.63 -4.57 -8.87
CA PRO A 8 5.32 -4.55 -9.52
C PRO A 8 4.15 -4.32 -8.56
N SER A 9 4.20 -4.90 -7.36
CA SER A 9 3.16 -4.77 -6.35
C SER A 9 3.06 -3.34 -5.79
N ILE A 10 4.20 -2.69 -5.59
CA ILE A 10 4.33 -1.30 -5.12
C ILE A 10 3.88 -0.35 -6.22
N ALA A 11 4.36 -0.56 -7.46
CA ALA A 11 3.98 0.26 -8.61
C ALA A 11 2.46 0.26 -8.83
N PHE A 12 1.85 -0.94 -8.79
CA PHE A 12 0.42 -1.10 -8.95
C PHE A 12 -0.37 -0.44 -7.81
N LEU A 13 0.11 -0.54 -6.57
CA LEU A 13 -0.52 0.14 -5.45
C LEU A 13 -0.45 1.65 -5.62
N CYS A 14 0.72 2.21 -5.92
CA CYS A 14 0.91 3.65 -6.13
C CYS A 14 -0.03 4.18 -7.23
N GLN A 15 -0.13 3.48 -8.36
CA GLN A 15 -1.04 3.86 -9.46
C GLN A 15 -2.51 3.93 -9.03
N LYS A 16 -2.92 3.08 -8.08
CA LYS A 16 -4.30 3.08 -7.56
C LYS A 16 -4.55 4.11 -6.48
N MET A 17 -3.49 4.60 -5.84
CA MET A 17 -3.55 5.65 -4.81
C MET A 17 -3.26 7.04 -5.38
N GLU A 18 -2.93 7.13 -6.67
CA GLU A 18 -2.71 8.39 -7.37
C GLU A 18 -4.01 9.20 -7.46
N THR A 19 -3.96 10.47 -7.07
CA THR A 19 -5.14 11.35 -7.04
C THR A 19 -5.04 12.48 -8.06
N ASN A 20 -4.02 13.32 -7.94
CA ASN A 20 -3.79 14.49 -8.79
C ASN A 20 -2.32 14.52 -9.24
N CYS A 21 -1.94 13.62 -10.13
CA CYS A 21 -0.64 13.66 -10.78
C CYS A 21 -0.71 14.51 -12.05
N LEU A 22 0.01 15.63 -12.09
CA LEU A 22 0.20 16.43 -13.29
C LEU A 22 1.46 15.96 -14.02
N ALA A 23 1.45 16.04 -15.35
CA ALA A 23 2.59 15.63 -16.17
C ALA A 23 3.91 16.26 -15.66
N GLU A 24 4.91 15.40 -15.47
CA GLU A 24 6.34 15.70 -15.23
C GLU A 24 6.72 16.23 -13.83
N CYS A 25 5.81 16.26 -12.85
CA CYS A 25 6.12 16.84 -11.52
C CYS A 25 5.36 16.21 -10.33
N CYS A 26 5.10 14.91 -10.34
CA CYS A 26 4.36 14.28 -9.24
C CYS A 26 5.25 14.06 -8.01
N GLY A 27 5.16 14.96 -7.04
CA GLY A 27 5.73 14.75 -5.71
C GLY A 27 4.95 13.70 -4.92
N ILE A 28 5.49 13.28 -3.77
CA ILE A 28 4.84 12.30 -2.86
C ILE A 28 3.40 12.71 -2.47
N ALA A 29 3.10 14.00 -2.46
CA ALA A 29 1.78 14.54 -2.17
C ALA A 29 0.70 14.21 -3.23
N ALA A 30 1.07 13.67 -4.39
CA ALA A 30 0.11 13.24 -5.43
C ALA A 30 -0.60 11.93 -5.08
N PHE A 31 -0.15 11.22 -4.03
CA PHE A 31 -0.66 9.90 -3.64
C PHE A 31 -1.43 9.96 -2.32
N ASP A 32 -2.66 9.43 -2.31
CA ASP A 32 -3.46 9.26 -1.11
C ASP A 32 -3.42 7.81 -0.62
N PHE A 33 -2.40 7.52 0.20
CA PHE A 33 -2.28 6.25 0.92
C PHE A 33 -3.21 6.22 2.16
N SER A 34 -4.48 6.57 2.00
CA SER A 34 -5.48 6.35 3.04
C SER A 34 -5.70 4.84 3.23
N PRO A 35 -5.71 4.32 4.48
CA PRO A 35 -6.07 2.93 4.74
C PRO A 35 -7.42 2.53 4.14
N PHE A 36 -8.35 3.49 4.00
CA PHE A 36 -9.67 3.26 3.42
C PHE A 36 -9.65 3.06 1.90
N ASN A 37 -8.58 3.49 1.21
CA ASN A 37 -8.37 3.19 -0.21
C ASN A 37 -7.60 1.87 -0.38
N VAL A 38 -6.65 1.58 0.54
CA VAL A 38 -5.83 0.37 0.49
C VAL A 38 -6.62 -0.90 0.82
N ILE A 39 -7.49 -0.88 1.83
CA ILE A 39 -8.30 -2.04 2.21
C ILE A 39 -9.17 -2.59 1.06
N PRO A 40 -10.03 -1.78 0.39
CA PRO A 40 -10.86 -2.28 -0.71
C PRO A 40 -10.01 -2.74 -1.89
N HIS A 41 -8.85 -2.13 -2.11
CA HIS A 41 -7.91 -2.58 -3.14
C HIS A 41 -7.40 -4.01 -2.87
N LEU A 42 -6.98 -4.30 -1.64
CA LEU A 42 -6.42 -5.60 -1.25
C LEU A 42 -7.47 -6.68 -0.97
N THR A 43 -8.76 -6.31 -0.94
CA THR A 43 -9.89 -7.23 -0.69
C THR A 43 -10.79 -7.41 -1.91
N TYR A 44 -10.48 -6.74 -3.01
CA TYR A 44 -11.30 -6.77 -4.21
C TYR A 44 -11.53 -8.21 -4.70
N ARG A 45 -12.78 -8.53 -5.07
CA ARG A 45 -13.22 -9.88 -5.51
C ARG A 45 -12.91 -11.02 -4.53
N GLY A 46 -12.91 -10.72 -3.22
CA GLY A 46 -12.70 -11.74 -2.19
C GLY A 46 -11.24 -12.10 -1.97
N ALA A 47 -10.31 -11.27 -2.48
CA ALA A 47 -8.89 -11.40 -2.17
C ALA A 47 -8.65 -11.32 -0.66
N ASN A 48 -7.65 -12.08 -0.19
CA ASN A 48 -7.26 -12.08 1.21
C ASN A 48 -6.35 -10.87 1.49
N PHE A 49 -6.87 -9.95 2.33
CA PHE A 49 -6.13 -8.76 2.73
C PHE A 49 -4.75 -9.09 3.29
N SER A 50 -4.65 -10.07 4.20
CA SER A 50 -3.41 -10.39 4.90
C SER A 50 -2.33 -10.84 3.93
N SER A 51 -2.64 -11.78 3.03
CA SER A 51 -1.65 -12.24 2.04
C SER A 51 -1.21 -11.14 1.09
N GLY A 52 -2.14 -10.26 0.67
CA GLY A 52 -1.81 -9.11 -0.18
C GLY A 52 -0.91 -8.11 0.55
N ALA A 53 -1.25 -7.76 1.78
CA ALA A 53 -0.49 -6.83 2.61
C ALA A 53 0.90 -7.37 2.98
N ASP A 54 1.01 -8.68 3.27
CA ASP A 54 2.29 -9.33 3.61
C ASP A 54 3.22 -9.37 2.39
N GLY A 55 2.69 -9.66 1.19
CA GLY A 55 3.47 -9.61 -0.05
C GLY A 55 4.02 -8.22 -0.35
N ILE A 56 3.19 -7.19 -0.27
CA ILE A 56 3.63 -5.80 -0.49
C ILE A 56 4.64 -5.38 0.59
N GLN A 57 4.45 -5.77 1.85
CA GLN A 57 5.42 -5.47 2.91
C GLN A 57 6.78 -6.11 2.64
N SER A 58 6.80 -7.38 2.20
CA SER A 58 8.05 -8.05 1.83
C SER A 58 8.76 -7.33 0.67
N ASP A 59 8.02 -6.90 -0.35
CA ASP A 59 8.57 -6.15 -1.47
C ASP A 59 9.11 -4.78 -1.04
N LEU A 60 8.43 -4.09 -0.11
CA LEU A 60 8.89 -2.83 0.47
C LEU A 60 10.20 -2.99 1.25
N ASP A 61 10.31 -4.04 2.06
CA ASP A 61 11.48 -4.30 2.90
C ASP A 61 12.72 -4.63 2.02
N ALA A 62 12.51 -5.45 0.98
CA ALA A 62 13.55 -5.77 0.01
C ALA A 62 13.97 -4.54 -0.80
N PHE A 63 13.00 -3.75 -1.26
CA PHE A 63 13.27 -2.54 -2.03
C PHE A 63 13.98 -1.48 -1.19
N ARG A 64 13.56 -1.26 0.05
CA ARG A 64 14.25 -0.37 1.00
C ARG A 64 15.72 -0.74 1.14
N THR A 65 15.99 -2.03 1.37
CA THR A 65 17.35 -2.55 1.51
C THR A 65 18.16 -2.25 0.25
N TYR A 66 17.59 -2.45 -0.93
CA TYR A 66 18.24 -2.11 -2.20
C TYR A 66 18.57 -0.61 -2.30
N ILE A 67 17.61 0.27 -2.01
CA ILE A 67 17.82 1.73 -2.05
C ILE A 67 18.95 2.14 -1.10
N GLU A 68 18.91 1.69 0.16
CA GLU A 68 19.85 2.10 1.20
C GLU A 68 21.27 1.56 0.99
N THR A 69 21.42 0.41 0.31
CA THR A 69 22.73 -0.23 0.12
C THR A 69 23.37 0.06 -1.24
N SER A 70 22.56 0.27 -2.28
CA SER A 70 23.03 0.29 -3.67
C SER A 70 23.03 1.67 -4.29
N ILE A 71 22.35 2.65 -3.68
CA ILE A 71 22.17 3.99 -4.25
C ILE A 71 22.83 5.04 -3.35
N PRO A 72 23.77 5.85 -3.86
CA PRO A 72 24.38 6.92 -3.10
C PRO A 72 23.33 7.92 -2.56
N PRO A 73 23.41 8.38 -1.30
CA PRO A 73 22.40 9.27 -0.70
C PRO A 73 22.14 10.58 -1.46
N GLU A 74 23.15 11.10 -2.15
CA GLU A 74 23.11 12.32 -2.96
C GLU A 74 22.49 12.11 -4.35
N GLU A 75 22.22 10.87 -4.75
CA GLU A 75 21.70 10.54 -6.06
C GLU A 75 20.20 10.85 -6.19
N LYS A 76 19.79 11.22 -7.41
CA LYS A 76 18.38 11.38 -7.79
C LYS A 76 17.93 10.19 -8.61
N MET A 77 16.74 9.69 -8.29
CA MET A 77 16.09 8.58 -8.98
C MET A 77 14.94 9.08 -9.83
N VAL A 78 14.94 8.71 -11.09
CA VAL A 78 13.80 8.84 -11.98
C VAL A 78 12.94 7.58 -11.81
N VAL A 79 11.68 7.79 -11.43
CA VAL A 79 10.69 6.73 -11.20
C VAL A 79 9.60 6.88 -12.25
N ASP A 80 9.81 6.27 -13.42
CA ASP A 80 8.95 6.47 -14.59
C ASP A 80 7.49 6.07 -14.31
N GLN A 81 7.29 4.99 -13.54
CA GLN A 81 5.96 4.52 -13.13
C GLN A 81 5.16 5.55 -12.31
N LEU A 82 5.84 6.51 -11.69
CA LEU A 82 5.22 7.58 -10.90
C LEU A 82 5.31 8.95 -11.58
N ASN A 83 5.95 9.03 -12.75
CA ASN A 83 6.30 10.29 -13.40
C ASN A 83 6.98 11.29 -12.43
N ALA A 84 7.95 10.79 -11.66
CA ALA A 84 8.54 11.51 -10.54
C ALA A 84 10.06 11.39 -10.51
N ILE A 85 10.72 12.47 -10.08
CA ILE A 85 12.14 12.46 -9.73
C ILE A 85 12.25 12.63 -8.22
N LEU A 86 12.77 11.59 -7.54
CA LEU A 86 12.87 11.54 -6.08
C LEU A 86 14.33 11.43 -5.66
N SER A 87 14.71 12.16 -4.61
CA SER A 87 15.93 11.87 -3.86
C SER A 87 15.82 10.53 -3.11
N VAL A 88 16.95 9.94 -2.71
CA VAL A 88 16.99 8.75 -1.84
C VAL A 88 16.10 8.92 -0.61
N ARG A 89 16.20 10.07 0.07
CA ARG A 89 15.37 10.38 1.23
C ARG A 89 13.87 10.39 0.90
N GLN A 90 13.47 10.98 -0.23
CA GLN A 90 12.07 11.02 -0.65
C GLN A 90 11.54 9.62 -0.98
N MET A 91 12.35 8.77 -1.63
CA MET A 91 11.96 7.38 -1.88
C MET A 91 11.77 6.60 -0.58
N ILE A 92 12.69 6.74 0.38
CA ILE A 92 12.55 6.09 1.70
C ILE A 92 11.28 6.57 2.42
N LEU A 93 10.98 7.87 2.36
CA LEU A 93 9.73 8.41 2.93
C LEU A 93 8.48 7.83 2.26
N LEU A 94 8.51 7.63 0.94
CA LEU A 94 7.41 6.98 0.23
C LEU A 94 7.24 5.52 0.71
N ILE A 95 8.34 4.76 0.81
CA ILE A 95 8.33 3.38 1.32
C ILE A 95 7.75 3.34 2.73
N ASP A 96 8.21 4.21 3.63
CA ASP A 96 7.74 4.30 5.01
C ASP A 96 6.25 4.65 5.08
N GLN A 97 5.77 5.58 4.23
CA GLN A 97 4.37 5.96 4.17
C GLN A 97 3.47 4.79 3.74
N ILE A 98 3.91 4.00 2.76
CA ILE A 98 3.17 2.80 2.31
C ILE A 98 3.16 1.75 3.42
N GLY A 99 4.31 1.41 4.01
CA GLY A 99 4.40 0.42 5.09
C GLY A 99 3.56 0.78 6.32
N TRP A 100 3.60 2.06 6.73
CA TRP A 100 2.76 2.56 7.81
C TRP A 100 1.26 2.45 7.47
N THR A 101 0.89 2.73 6.23
CA THR A 101 -0.49 2.61 5.75
C THR A 101 -0.96 1.17 5.77
N LEU A 102 -0.14 0.22 5.31
CA LEU A 102 -0.45 -1.21 5.37
C LEU A 102 -0.68 -1.66 6.82
N SER A 103 0.17 -1.23 7.75
CA SER A 103 0.03 -1.52 9.18
C SER A 103 -1.29 -0.98 9.76
N LYS A 104 -1.68 0.25 9.41
CA LYS A 104 -2.97 0.83 9.80
C LYS A 104 -4.15 0.10 9.17
N ALA A 105 -4.08 -0.17 7.87
CA ALA A 105 -5.10 -0.89 7.13
C ALA A 105 -5.33 -2.28 7.73
N ARG A 106 -4.27 -2.99 8.13
CA ARG A 106 -4.36 -4.29 8.81
C ARG A 106 -5.13 -4.21 10.12
N LYS A 107 -4.87 -3.20 10.95
CA LYS A 107 -5.59 -3.00 12.23
C LYS A 107 -7.07 -2.73 12.00
N ILE A 108 -7.39 -1.84 11.06
CA ILE A 108 -8.78 -1.49 10.73
C ILE A 108 -9.51 -2.72 10.17
N TYR A 109 -8.88 -3.44 9.23
CA TYR A 109 -9.46 -4.62 8.61
C TYR A 109 -9.71 -5.74 9.62
N ALA A 110 -8.76 -6.02 10.52
CA ALA A 110 -8.92 -7.04 11.55
C ALA A 110 -10.13 -6.74 12.47
N LEU A 111 -10.24 -5.50 12.93
CA LEU A 111 -11.35 -5.05 13.80
C LEU A 111 -12.71 -5.17 13.10
N GLU A 112 -12.83 -4.65 11.87
CA GLU A 112 -14.10 -4.69 11.14
C GLU A 112 -14.46 -6.10 10.67
N HIS A 113 -13.49 -6.92 10.26
CA HIS A 113 -13.73 -8.29 9.85
C HIS A 113 -14.22 -9.15 11.03
N GLU A 114 -13.65 -8.98 12.22
CA GLU A 114 -14.15 -9.62 13.44
C GLU A 114 -15.56 -9.13 13.79
N ARG A 115 -15.81 -7.82 13.71
CA ARG A 115 -17.13 -7.23 13.98
C ARG A 115 -18.20 -7.79 13.03
N LEU A 116 -17.90 -7.88 11.73
CA LEU A 116 -18.81 -8.42 10.72
C LEU A 116 -19.05 -9.92 10.92
N ARG A 117 -18.00 -10.69 11.21
CA ARG A 117 -18.12 -12.13 11.53
C ARG A 117 -19.03 -12.35 12.74
N ASN A 118 -18.85 -11.58 13.80
CA ASN A 118 -19.67 -11.65 15.00
C ASN A 118 -21.13 -11.27 14.74
N ARG A 119 -21.39 -10.22 13.93
CA ARG A 119 -22.75 -9.84 13.52
C ARG A 119 -23.43 -10.94 12.70
N ASN A 120 -22.73 -11.52 11.72
CA ASN A 120 -23.26 -12.60 10.90
C ASN A 120 -23.56 -13.85 11.74
N TRP A 121 -22.67 -14.21 12.67
CA TRP A 121 -22.90 -15.33 13.58
C TRP A 121 -24.15 -15.12 14.44
N LYS A 122 -24.33 -13.93 15.05
CA LYS A 122 -25.53 -13.59 15.85
C LYS A 122 -26.81 -13.64 14.99
N PHE A 123 -26.74 -13.17 13.75
CA PHE A 123 -27.87 -13.23 12.83
C PHE A 123 -28.25 -14.68 12.50
N MET A 124 -27.27 -15.53 12.18
CA MET A 124 -27.51 -16.95 11.88
C MET A 124 -28.07 -17.71 13.08
N GLN A 125 -27.60 -17.43 14.30
CA GLN A 125 -28.18 -18.01 15.51
C GLN A 125 -29.65 -17.65 15.67
N LYS A 126 -30.00 -16.37 15.45
CA LYS A 126 -31.38 -15.90 15.55
C LYS A 126 -32.28 -16.57 14.52
N MET A 127 -31.82 -16.76 13.29
CA MET A 127 -32.60 -17.47 12.27
C MET A 127 -32.81 -18.94 12.64
N ASN A 128 -31.77 -19.62 13.15
CA ASN A 128 -31.87 -21.02 13.54
C ASN A 128 -32.75 -21.26 14.76
N SER A 129 -32.92 -20.27 15.65
CA SER A 129 -33.84 -20.35 16.78
C SER A 129 -35.30 -20.01 16.44
N MET A 130 -35.58 -19.58 15.20
CA MET A 130 -36.92 -19.23 14.71
C MET A 130 -37.54 -20.32 13.82
N ASN A 131 -36.79 -21.39 13.53
CA ASN A 131 -37.25 -22.63 12.88
C ASN A 131 -37.35 -23.75 13.90
#